data_AF-A0AAV3NTU4-F1
#
_entry.id   AF-A0AAV3NTU4-F1
#
_cell.length_a   1.000
_cell.length_b   1.000
_cell.length_c   1.000
_cell.angle_alpha   90.00
_cell.angle_beta   90.00
_cell.angle_gamma   90.00
#
_symmetry.space_group_name_H-M   'P 1'
#
loop_
_entity.id
_entity.type
_entity.pdbx_description
1 polymer ?
#
loop_
_entity_poly.entity_id
_entity_poly.type
_entity_poly.pdbx_seq_one_letter_code
_entity_poly.pdbx_strand_id
1 'polypeptide(L)' 'MISQRGIEPNLDKIAAVQAMQIPRTQKEVQRLTGRIAALIRFISRAGDRMLPFFKAIKKGHLSDLPGYFRVRTKQRSHQ' A
#
# COMPACT_ATOMS: atom_id res chain seq x y z
N MET A 1 18.03 1.40 -10.69
CA MET A 1 18.81 1.61 -11.92
C MET A 1 17.89 1.25 -13.07
N ILE A 2 17.87 2.02 -14.16
CA ILE A 2 17.10 1.63 -15.35
C ILE A 2 18.09 0.84 -16.22
N SER A 3 17.85 -0.46 -16.39
CA SER A 3 18.65 -1.30 -17.29
C SER A 3 17.90 -1.49 -18.62
N GLN A 4 18.57 -2.04 -19.63
CA GLN A 4 17.93 -2.41 -20.90
C GLN A 4 16.73 -3.37 -20.71
N ARG A 5 16.63 -4.05 -19.55
CA ARG A 5 15.53 -4.95 -19.20
C ARG A 5 14.40 -4.29 -18.41
N GLY A 6 14.53 -3.00 -18.06
CA GLY A 6 13.53 -2.23 -17.33
C GLY A 6 14.03 -1.65 -16.01
N ILE A 7 13.11 -1.42 -15.06
CA ILE A 7 13.43 -0.92 -13.72
C ILE A 7 13.99 -2.07 -12.89
N GLU A 8 15.27 -2.00 -12.56
CA GLU A 8 15.86 -3.00 -11.67
C GLU A 8 15.44 -2.78 -10.22
N PRO A 9 15.06 -3.87 -9.51
CA PRO A 9 14.82 -3.82 -8.09
C PRO A 9 16.12 -3.40 -7.38
N ASN A 10 16.04 -2.35 -6.58
CA ASN A 10 17.13 -2.03 -5.67
C ASN A 10 16.98 -2.95 -4.44
N LEU A 11 17.89 -3.92 -4.31
CA LEU A 11 17.86 -4.92 -3.25
C LEU A 11 18.00 -4.29 -1.86
N ASP A 12 18.80 -3.23 -1.70
CA ASP A 12 18.97 -2.52 -0.43
C ASP A 12 17.65 -1.90 0.06
N LYS A 13 16.87 -1.33 -0.87
CA LYS A 13 15.56 -0.76 -0.56
C LYS A 13 14.53 -1.83 -0.20
N ILE A 14 14.61 -3.00 -0.83
CA ILE A 14 13.75 -4.15 -0.49
C ILE A 14 14.11 -4.68 0.89
N ALA A 15 15.41 -4.87 1.16
CA ALA A 15 15.92 -5.30 2.45
C ALA A 15 15.53 -4.33 3.58
N ALA A 16 15.58 -3.02 3.33
CA ALA A 16 15.15 -2.01 4.29
C ALA A 16 13.66 -2.11 4.65
N VAL A 17 12.80 -2.45 3.68
CA VAL A 17 11.36 -2.66 3.93
C VAL A 17 11.13 -3.98 4.67
N GLN A 18 11.89 -5.03 4.36
CA GLN A 18 11.80 -6.32 5.06
C GLN A 18 12.30 -6.24 6.51
N ALA A 19 13.35 -5.46 6.76
CA ALA A 19 13.89 -5.21 8.10
C ALA A 19 13.11 -4.16 8.89
N MET A 20 12.08 -3.55 8.29
CA MET A 20 11.25 -2.56 8.96
C MET A 20 10.53 -3.21 10.15
N GLN A 21 10.62 -2.57 11.31
CA GLN A 21 9.89 -3.00 12.49
C GLN A 21 8.39 -2.93 12.24
N ILE A 22 7.66 -3.90 12.79
CA ILE A 22 6.21 -3.92 12.75
C ILE A 22 5.69 -2.62 13.38
N PRO A 23 4.88 -1.81 12.67
CA PRO A 23 4.38 -0.56 13.21
C PRO A 23 3.53 -0.86 14.44
N ARG A 24 3.88 -0.25 15.57
CA ARG A 24 3.23 -0.49 16.87
C ARG A 24 2.20 0.58 17.19
N THR A 25 2.28 1.73 16.52
CA THR A 25 1.39 2.87 16.77
C THR A 25 0.50 3.16 15.57
N GLN A 26 -0.69 3.70 15.85
CA GLN A 26 -1.63 4.13 14.81
C GLN A 26 -1.01 5.18 13.87
N LYS A 27 -0.15 6.06 14.38
CA LYS A 27 0.57 7.08 13.59
C LYS A 27 1.56 6.46 12.60
N GLU A 28 2.24 5.38 12.99
CA GLU A 28 3.13 4.62 12.09
C GLU A 28 2.33 3.89 11.01
N VAL A 29 1.20 3.27 11.39
CA VAL A 29 0.29 2.62 10.44
C VAL A 29 -0.25 3.63 9.41
N GLN A 30 -0.65 4.83 9.84
CA GLN A 30 -1.11 5.89 8.93
C GLN A 30 0.00 6.36 7.99
N ARG A 31 1.23 6.59 8.51
CA ARG A 31 2.39 7.00 7.70
C ARG A 31 2.74 5.94 6.65
N LEU A 32 2.74 4.67 7.03
CA LEU A 32 3.00 3.55 6.11
C LEU A 32 1.90 3.46 5.04
N THR A 33 0.64 3.54 5.45
CA THR A 33 -0.51 3.52 4.54
C THR A 33 -0.47 4.68 3.55
N GLY A 34 -0.09 5.89 3.99
CA GLY A 34 0.09 7.06 3.12
C GLY A 34 1.17 6.86 2.06
N ARG A 35 2.31 6.26 2.44
CA ARG A 35 3.38 5.89 1.50
C ARG A 35 2.90 4.86 0.48
N ILE A 36 2.19 3.83 0.93
CA ILE A 36 1.63 2.79 0.04
C ILE A 36 0.60 3.38 -0.93
N ALA A 37 -0.31 4.23 -0.46
CA ALA A 37 -1.29 4.91 -1.32
C ALA A 37 -0.60 5.78 -2.38
N ALA A 38 0.53 6.41 -2.05
CA ALA A 38 1.33 7.16 -3.00
C ALA A 38 2.07 6.30 -4.03
N LEU A 39 2.42 5.05 -3.68
CA LEU A 39 3.07 4.11 -4.59
C LEU A 39 2.06 3.41 -5.53
N ILE A 40 0.87 3.09 -5.02
CA ILE A 40 -0.20 2.41 -5.77
C ILE A 40 -0.60 3.20 -7.04
N ARG A 41 -0.45 4.54 -7.06
CA ARG A 41 -0.75 5.35 -8.26
C ARG A 41 0.17 5.07 -9.47
N PHE A 42 1.33 4.46 -9.23
CA PHE A 42 2.33 4.14 -10.26
C PHE A 42 2.32 2.65 -10.65
N ILE A 43 1.58 1.82 -9.91
CA ILE A 43 1.59 0.36 -10.10
C ILE A 43 0.24 -0.06 -10.66
N SER A 44 0.22 -0.46 -11.93
CA SER A 44 -0.99 -1.00 -12.57
C SER A 44 -1.51 -2.22 -11.80
N ARG A 45 -2.84 -2.30 -11.64
CA ARG A 45 -3.54 -3.38 -10.92
C ARG A 45 -3.09 -3.61 -9.47
N ALA A 46 -2.46 -2.63 -8.82
CA ALA A 46 -2.03 -2.77 -7.43
C ALA A 46 -3.19 -2.99 -6.44
N GLY A 47 -4.40 -2.54 -6.77
CA GLY A 47 -5.60 -2.79 -5.96
C GLY A 47 -5.85 -4.28 -5.70
N ASP A 48 -5.66 -5.13 -6.72
CA ASP A 48 -5.86 -6.59 -6.63
C ASP A 48 -4.88 -7.22 -5.64
N ARG A 49 -3.62 -6.77 -5.65
CA ARG A 49 -2.54 -7.31 -4.81
C ARG A 49 -2.55 -6.75 -3.38
N MET A 50 -3.05 -5.53 -3.19
CA MET A 50 -3.06 -4.83 -1.89
C MET A 50 -4.33 -5.07 -1.07
N LEU A 51 -5.35 -5.69 -1.66
CA LEU A 51 -6.59 -6.07 -0.97
C LEU A 51 -6.36 -6.88 0.33
N PRO A 52 -5.53 -7.94 0.38
CA PRO A 52 -5.28 -8.68 1.63
C PRO A 52 -4.63 -7.81 2.70
N PHE A 53 -3.74 -6.89 2.32
CA PHE A 53 -3.10 -5.95 3.24
C PHE A 53 -4.11 -5.00 3.89
N PHE A 54 -4.99 -4.40 3.09
CA PHE A 54 -6.05 -3.53 3.62
C PHE A 54 -7.08 -4.27 4.48
N LYS A 55 -7.39 -5.53 4.14
CA LYS A 55 -8.24 -6.39 4.99
C LYS A 55 -7.59 -6.69 6.35
N ALA A 56 -6.28 -6.95 6.37
CA ALA A 56 -5.54 -7.21 7.61
C ALA A 56 -5.52 -5.97 8.52
N ILE A 57 -5.28 -4.79 7.96
CA ILE A 57 -5.34 -3.52 8.70
C ILE A 57 -6.76 -3.27 9.25
N LYS A 58 -7.80 -3.54 8.46
CA LYS A 58 -9.20 -3.31 8.87
C LYS A 58 -9.65 -4.23 10.00
N LYS A 59 -9.18 -5.48 10.04
CA LYS A 59 -9.50 -6.45 11.12
C LYS A 59 -8.76 -6.14 12.43
N GLY A 60 -7.66 -5.41 12.39
CA GLY A 60 -6.81 -5.15 13.55
C GLY A 60 -7.24 -3.97 14.43
N HIS A 61 -7.54 -2.80 13.86
CA HIS A 61 -8.08 -1.63 14.57
C HIS A 61 -8.32 -0.49 13.56
N LEU A 62 -9.40 -0.54 12.77
CA LEU A 62 -9.72 0.52 11.81
C LEU A 62 -11.22 0.85 11.76
N SER A 63 -11.95 0.59 12.84
CA SER A 63 -13.32 1.08 13.05
C SER A 63 -13.35 2.54 13.50
N ASP A 64 -12.29 3.02 14.17
CA ASP A 64 -12.28 4.32 14.86
C ASP A 64 -11.44 5.41 14.16
N LEU A 65 -10.96 5.16 12.94
CA LEU A 65 -10.25 6.18 12.18
C LEU A 65 -11.23 6.99 11.32
N PRO A 66 -11.44 8.29 11.63
CA PRO A 66 -12.32 9.12 10.83
C PRO A 66 -11.69 9.31 9.44
N GLY A 67 -12.32 8.74 8.42
CA GLY A 67 -12.14 9.20 7.04
C GLY A 67 -11.05 8.56 6.18
N TYR A 68 -10.53 7.37 6.49
CA TYR A 68 -9.69 6.61 5.55
C TYR A 68 -10.36 5.29 5.17
N PHE A 69 -10.38 4.97 3.87
CA PHE A 69 -11.10 3.85 3.19
C PHE A 69 -12.49 4.12 2.60
N ARG A 70 -12.74 5.33 2.10
CA ARG A 70 -13.58 5.46 0.89
C ARG A 70 -12.71 5.48 -0.36
N VAL A 71 -11.94 4.41 -0.56
CA VAL A 71 -11.49 4.06 -1.92
C VAL A 71 -12.77 3.66 -2.64
N ARG A 72 -13.42 4.62 -3.29
CA ARG A 72 -14.42 4.30 -4.30
C ARG A 72 -13.67 3.52 -5.37
N THR A 73 -13.75 2.20 -5.31
CA THR A 73 -13.83 1.41 -6.53
C THR A 73 -15.16 1.80 -7.19
N LYS A 74 -15.17 2.98 -7.80
CA LYS A 74 -16.17 3.29 -8.80
C LYS A 74 -15.76 2.43 -9.99
N GLN A 75 -16.18 1.17 -9.96
CA GLN A 75 -16.57 0.52 -11.20
C GLN A 75 -17.65 1.41 -11.81
N ARG A 76 -17.22 2.35 -12.66
CA ARG A 76 -17.96 2.90 -13.79
C ARG A 76 -16.96 2.81 -14.94
N SER A 77 -17.28 2.28 -16.11
CA SER A 77 -18.60 2.14 -16.72
C SER A 77 -18.54 1.10 -17.83
N HIS A 78 -19.67 0.41 -18.03
CA HIS A 78 -20.18 -0.17 -19.27
C HIS A 78 -19.26 -0.17 -20.50
N GLN A 79 -18.97 -1.37 -21.01
CA GLN A 79 -19.71 -1.92 -22.15
C GLN A 79 -19.82 -3.44 -21.99
#